data_AF-A0A0V1AC34-F1
#
_entry.id   AF-A0A0V1AC34-F1
#
_cell.length_a   1.000
_cell.length_b   1.000
_cell.length_c   1.000
_cell.angle_alpha   90.00
_cell.angle_beta   90.00
_cell.angle_gamma   90.00
#
_symmetry.space_group_name_H-M   'P 1'
#
loop_
_entity.id
_entity.type
_entity.pdbx_description
1 polymer ?
#
loop_
_entity_poly.entity_id
_entity_poly.type
_entity_poly.pdbx_seq_one_letter_code
_entity_poly.pdbx_strand_id
1 'polypeptide(L)'
;MSVPLPTAAWDTLTVDLVGLIHSAPYGQWFALTLIDYCNKWPEVHLCHAVTTKVIVNFLEDVFSREGYSKEIVSNDGVQFTSQEFKSFLDRRPLNTVQRPCKQMEA
;
A
#
# COMPACT_ATOMS: atom_id res chain seq x y z
N MET A 1 -17.08 -10.05 8.36
CA MET A 1 -16.98 -8.77 9.08
C MET A 1 -17.18 -7.65 8.07
N SER A 2 -18.19 -6.80 8.24
CA SER A 2 -18.38 -5.62 7.39
C SER A 2 -17.29 -4.59 7.71
N VAL A 3 -16.56 -4.14 6.70
CA VAL A 3 -15.60 -3.05 6.85
C VAL A 3 -16.41 -1.76 6.99
N PRO A 4 -16.28 -0.99 8.09
CA PRO A 4 -16.97 0.29 8.20
C PRO A 4 -16.50 1.19 7.06
N LEU A 5 -17.45 1.86 6.39
CA LEU A 5 -17.11 2.81 5.32
C LEU A 5 -16.37 4.01 5.95
N PRO A 6 -15.21 4.41 5.40
CA PRO A 6 -14.51 5.59 5.86
C PRO A 6 -15.39 6.82 5.64
N THR A 7 -15.35 7.74 6.61
CA THR A 7 -16.19 8.95 6.62
C THR A 7 -15.50 10.15 5.99
N ALA A 8 -14.19 10.10 5.79
CA ALA A 8 -13.41 11.14 5.12
C ALA A 8 -12.40 10.54 4.11
N ALA A 9 -12.02 11.36 3.11
CA ALA A 9 -10.93 11.03 2.20
C ALA A 9 -9.62 10.87 2.97
N TRP A 10 -8.78 9.93 2.54
CA TRP A 10 -7.48 9.60 3.14
C TRP A 10 -7.54 9.02 4.55
N ASP A 11 -8.71 8.71 5.11
CA ASP A 11 -8.81 8.06 6.42
C ASP A 11 -8.31 6.61 6.39
N THR A 12 -8.67 5.87 5.33
CA THR A 12 -8.36 4.45 5.18
C THR A 12 -7.76 4.21 3.81
N LEU A 13 -6.48 3.84 3.80
CA LEU A 13 -5.75 3.57 2.57
C LEU A 13 -5.52 2.07 2.43
N THR A 14 -5.62 1.55 1.22
CA THR A 14 -5.27 0.16 0.91
C THR A 14 -4.03 0.16 0.03
N VAL A 15 -2.94 -0.46 0.49
CA VAL A 15 -1.71 -0.63 -0.27
C VAL A 15 -1.64 -2.06 -0.82
N ASP A 16 -1.36 -2.17 -2.11
CA ASP A 16 -1.22 -3.45 -2.80
C ASP A 16 -0.03 -3.43 -3.75
N LEU A 17 0.48 -4.61 -4.05
CA LEU A 17 1.57 -4.79 -4.98
C LEU A 17 1.11 -5.69 -6.12
N VAL A 18 1.04 -5.12 -7.31
CA VAL A 18 0.70 -5.84 -8.52
C VAL A 18 2.01 -6.21 -9.23
N GLY A 19 2.25 -7.52 -9.41
CA GLY A 19 3.54 -8.03 -9.90
C GLY A 19 3.50 -8.70 -11.26
N LEU A 20 4.68 -8.75 -11.90
CA LEU A 20 5.01 -9.34 -13.20
C LEU A 20 4.17 -8.82 -14.37
N ILE A 21 4.27 -7.51 -14.58
CA ILE A 21 3.79 -6.87 -15.80
C ILE A 21 4.85 -7.07 -16.90
N HIS A 22 4.77 -8.21 -17.59
CA HIS A 22 5.71 -8.59 -18.66
C HIS A 22 5.77 -7.59 -19.82
N SER A 23 4.72 -6.79 -20.00
CA SER A 23 4.61 -5.77 -21.05
C SER A 23 4.91 -4.35 -20.55
N ALA A 24 5.39 -4.18 -19.32
CA ALA A 24 5.67 -2.84 -18.79
C ALA A 24 6.88 -2.21 -19.49
N PRO A 25 6.80 -0.91 -19.85
CA PRO A 25 7.88 -0.22 -20.52
C PRO A 25 9.12 -0.17 -19.63
N TYR A 26 10.30 -0.23 -20.27
CA TYR A 26 11.62 -0.14 -19.64
C TYR A 26 11.97 -1.23 -18.61
N GLY A 27 11.13 -2.25 -18.41
CA GLY A 27 11.38 -3.33 -17.44
C GLY A 27 10.78 -3.10 -16.06
N GLN A 28 9.83 -2.16 -15.91
CA GLN A 28 9.14 -1.86 -14.65
C GLN A 28 8.12 -2.96 -14.31
N TRP A 29 8.59 -4.11 -13.84
CA TRP A 29 7.74 -5.30 -13.71
C TRP A 29 6.71 -5.27 -12.59
N PHE A 30 6.76 -4.27 -11.71
CA PHE A 30 5.88 -4.17 -10.55
C PHE A 30 5.21 -2.80 -10.48
N ALA A 31 3.95 -2.80 -10.04
CA ALA A 31 3.19 -1.60 -9.72
C ALA A 31 2.80 -1.64 -8.24
N LEU A 32 3.29 -0.68 -7.48
CA LEU A 32 2.82 -0.40 -6.13
C LEU A 32 1.59 0.50 -6.23
N THR A 33 0.48 0.07 -5.67
CA THR A 33 -0.78 0.81 -5.72
C THR A 33 -1.20 1.19 -4.31
N LEU A 34 -1.76 2.38 -4.17
CA LEU A 34 -2.36 2.86 -2.94
C LEU A 34 -3.71 3.48 -3.31
N ILE A 35 -4.77 2.95 -2.72
CA ILE A 35 -6.14 3.34 -3.04
C ILE A 35 -6.78 3.92 -1.79
N ASP A 36 -7.30 5.14 -1.90
CA ASP A 36 -8.16 5.68 -0.85
C ASP A 36 -9.52 4.98 -0.88
N TYR A 37 -9.92 4.44 0.27
CA TYR A 37 -11.11 3.62 0.34
C TYR A 37 -12.39 4.47 0.26
N CYS A 38 -12.34 5.77 0.62
CA CYS A 38 -13.48 6.68 0.58
C CYS A 38 -13.80 7.12 -0.86
N ASN A 39 -12.86 7.81 -1.52
CA ASN A 39 -13.09 8.43 -2.83
C ASN A 39 -12.61 7.56 -4.03
N LYS A 40 -12.02 6.38 -3.76
CA LYS A 40 -11.46 5.47 -4.76
C LYS A 40 -10.30 6.07 -5.57
N TRP A 41 -9.61 7.08 -5.05
CA TRP A 41 -8.46 7.70 -5.67
C TRP A 41 -7.26 6.73 -5.71
N PRO A 42 -6.66 6.48 -6.89
CA PRO A 42 -5.50 5.63 -7.04
C PRO A 42 -4.18 6.43 -7.12
N GLU A 43 -3.23 6.07 -6.28
CA GLU A 43 -1.81 6.45 -6.39
C GLU A 43 -1.03 5.21 -6.86
N VAL A 44 -0.20 5.36 -7.90
CA VAL A 44 0.51 4.23 -8.50
C VAL A 44 1.98 4.59 -8.72
N HIS A 45 2.87 3.70 -8.28
CA HIS A 45 4.29 3.79 -8.51
C HIS A 45 4.82 2.54 -9.21
N LEU A 46 5.38 2.73 -10.41
CA LEU A 46 6.00 1.66 -11.18
C LEU A 46 7.46 1.48 -10.74
N CYS A 47 7.86 0.24 -10.45
CA CYS A 47 9.22 -0.07 -10.02
C CYS A 47 9.77 -1.37 -10.65
N HIS A 48 11.09 -1.40 -10.87
CA HIS A 48 11.82 -2.58 -11.38
C HIS A 48 11.97 -3.67 -10.31
N ALA A 49 12.09 -3.26 -9.06
CA ALA A 49 12.29 -4.14 -7.92
C ALA A 49 11.51 -3.62 -6.73
N VAL A 50 10.85 -4.55 -6.04
CA VAL A 50 10.02 -4.24 -4.88
C VAL A 50 10.86 -4.41 -3.64
N THR A 51 11.38 -3.29 -3.15
CA THR A 51 12.14 -3.24 -1.90
C THR A 51 11.35 -2.46 -0.86
N THR A 52 11.56 -2.74 0.42
CA THR A 52 10.92 -1.99 1.51
C THR A 52 11.19 -0.49 1.39
N LYS A 53 12.41 -0.09 1.02
CA LYS A 53 12.78 1.31 0.80
C LYS A 53 11.93 2.01 -0.27
N VAL A 54 11.64 1.33 -1.38
CA VAL A 54 10.78 1.88 -2.45
C VAL A 54 9.37 2.12 -1.93
N ILE A 55 8.82 1.16 -1.18
CA ILE A 55 7.48 1.27 -0.58
C ILE A 55 7.44 2.42 0.43
N VAL A 56 8.43 2.50 1.31
CA VAL A 56 8.57 3.57 2.31
C VAL A 56 8.63 4.94 1.65
N ASN A 57 9.49 5.12 0.65
CA ASN A 57 9.62 6.40 -0.05
C ASN A 57 8.32 6.80 -0.75
N PHE A 58 7.62 5.85 -1.37
CA PHE A 58 6.33 6.10 -2.00
C PHE A 58 5.26 6.55 -1.00
N LEU A 59 5.16 5.87 0.15
CA LEU A 59 4.21 6.26 1.20
C LEU A 59 4.56 7.62 1.80
N GLU A 60 5.84 7.93 2.00
CA GLU A 60 6.28 9.25 2.46
C GLU A 60 5.91 10.37 1.49
N ASP A 61 6.09 10.15 0.18
CA ASP A 61 5.70 11.11 -0.84
C ASP A 61 4.19 11.41 -0.79
N VAL A 62 3.35 10.37 -0.72
CA VAL A 62 1.90 10.54 -0.61
C VAL A 62 1.51 11.23 0.70
N PHE A 63 2.06 10.80 1.83
CA PHE A 63 1.76 11.41 3.13
C PHE A 63 2.25 12.86 3.23
N SER A 64 3.30 13.23 2.49
CA SER A 64 3.78 14.62 2.45
C SER A 64 2.77 15.56 1.79
N ARG A 65 1.97 15.05 0.85
CA ARG A 65 0.95 15.81 0.10
C ARG A 65 -0.40 15.83 0.80
N GLU A 66 -0.84 14.67 1.29
CA GLU A 66 -2.22 14.44 1.73
C GLU A 66 -2.36 14.39 3.27
N GLY A 67 -1.22 14.30 3.97
CA GLY A 67 -1.17 14.06 5.41
C GLY A 67 -1.20 12.58 5.78
N TYR A 68 -1.19 12.29 7.09
CA TYR A 68 -1.24 10.91 7.59
C TYR A 68 -2.67 10.37 7.61
N SER A 69 -2.84 9.13 7.13
CA SER A 69 -4.10 8.39 7.26
C SER A 69 -4.30 7.85 8.68
N LYS A 70 -5.54 7.52 9.02
CA LYS A 70 -5.86 6.84 10.28
C LYS A 70 -5.57 5.35 10.22
N GLU A 71 -5.71 4.76 9.05
CA GLU A 71 -5.50 3.34 8.82
C GLU A 71 -4.82 3.09 7.47
N ILE A 72 -3.88 2.15 7.45
CA ILE A 72 -3.36 1.54 6.23
C ILE A 72 -3.63 0.03 6.26
N VAL A 73 -4.20 -0.46 5.17
CA VAL A 73 -4.52 -1.87 4.95
C VAL A 73 -3.55 -2.43 3.93
N SER A 74 -2.73 -3.41 4.31
CA SER A 74 -1.84 -4.11 3.38
C SER A 74 -2.28 -5.56 3.19
N ASN A 75 -1.91 -6.16 2.06
CA ASN A 75 -1.95 -7.61 1.92
C ASN A 75 -0.79 -8.27 2.70
N ASP A 76 -0.88 -9.57 2.98
CA ASP A 76 0.18 -10.38 3.62
C ASP A 76 1.39 -10.67 2.69
N GLY A 77 1.64 -9.81 1.70
CA GLY A 77 2.80 -9.94 0.84
C GLY A 77 4.10 -9.86 1.63
N VAL A 78 5.09 -10.67 1.25
CA VAL A 78 6.43 -10.74 1.89
C VAL A 78 7.13 -9.37 2.00
N GLN A 79 6.81 -8.45 1.10
CA GLN A 79 7.31 -7.08 1.09
C GLN A 79 6.77 -6.20 2.24
N PHE A 80 5.58 -6.54 2.78
CA PHE A 80 4.92 -5.82 3.87
C PHE A 80 5.13 -6.49 5.24
N THR A 81 5.86 -7.61 5.29
CA THR A 81 6.18 -8.32 6.54
C THR A 81 7.59 -8.03 7.07
N SER A 82 8.39 -7.23 6.36
CA SER A 82 9.75 -6.87 6.77
C SER A 82 9.75 -6.06 8.07
N GLN A 83 10.79 -6.27 8.91
CA GLN A 83 10.94 -5.55 10.17
C GLN A 83 11.11 -4.04 9.97
N GLU A 84 11.75 -3.65 8.85
CA GLU A 84 11.93 -2.25 8.46
C GLU A 84 10.58 -1.58 8.17
N PHE A 85 9.69 -2.27 7.45
CA PHE A 85 8.35 -1.75 7.13
C PHE A 85 7.49 -1.61 8.40
N LYS A 86 7.51 -2.61 9.28
CA LYS A 86 6.81 -2.54 10.57
C LYS A 86 7.31 -1.36 11.41
N SER A 87 8.63 -1.22 11.53
CA SER A 87 9.27 -0.12 12.27
C SER A 87 8.94 1.25 11.68
N PHE A 88 8.74 1.34 10.36
CA PHE A 88 8.31 2.56 9.68
C PHE A 88 6.87 2.94 10.03
N LEU A 89 5.96 1.97 10.10
CA LEU A 89 4.56 2.19 10.45
C LEU A 89 4.39 2.51 11.94
N ASP A 90 5.10 1.79 12.83
CA ASP A 90 5.03 1.98 14.29
C ASP A 90 5.47 3.38 14.75
N ARG A 91 6.27 4.08 13.94
CA ARG A 91 6.74 5.45 14.22
C ARG A 91 5.74 6.54 13.85
N ARG A 92 4.60 6.18 13.27
CA ARG A 92 3.60 7.13 12.74
C ARG A 92 2.28 6.98 13.49
N PRO A 93 1.46 8.06 13.55
CA PRO A 93 0.16 8.03 14.21
C PRO A 93 -0.91 7.36 13.33
N LEU A 94 -0.63 6.19 12.77
CA LEU A 94 -1.52 5.45 11.88
C LEU A 94 -1.70 4.00 12.35
N ASN A 95 -2.90 3.46 12.18
CA ASN A 95 -3.19 2.06 12.46
C ASN A 95 -2.83 1.19 11.26
N THR A 96 -2.31 -0.01 11.52
CA THR A 96 -1.95 -0.96 10.46
C THR A 96 -2.84 -2.19 10.55
N VAL A 97 -3.51 -2.53 9.45
CA VAL A 97 -4.31 -3.74 9.34
C VAL A 97 -3.73 -4.60 8.21
N GLN A 98 -3.18 -5.76 8.59
CA GLN A 98 -2.78 -6.77 7.60
C GLN A 98 -3.97 -7.67 7.30
N ARG A 99 -4.31 -7.80 6.02
CA ARG A 99 -5.34 -8.75 5.58
C ARG A 99 -4.67 -9.96 4.96
N PRO A 100 -5.06 -11.18 5.38
CA PRO A 100 -4.65 -12.38 4.70
C PRO A 100 -5.10 -12.30 3.26
N CYS A 101 -4.13 -12.45 2.35
CA CYS A 101 -4.41 -12.64 0.95
C CYS A 101 -5.26 -13.92 0.86
N LYS A 102 -6.57 -13.77 0.64
CA LYS A 102 -7.32 -14.87 0.06
C LYS A 102 -6.73 -15.02 -1.33
N GLN A 103 -5.86 -16.02 -1.52
CA GLN A 103 -5.63 -16.56 -2.84
C GLN A 103 -7.01 -16.70 -3.47
N MET A 104 -7.21 -16.07 -4.63
CA MET A 104 -8.34 -16.41 -5.47
C MET A 104 -8.22 -17.92 -5.68
N GLU A 105 -9.08 -18.68 -5.01
CA GLU A 105 -9.36 -20.06 -5.37
C GLU A 105 -9.79 -20.01 -6.84
N ALA A 106 -9.02 -20.72 -7.66
CA ALA A 106 -9.27 -20.95 -9.08
C ALA A 106 -10.57 -21.74 -9.28
#